data_AF-A0A961IF02-F1
#
_entry.id   AF-A0A961IF02-F1
#
_cell.length_a   1.000
_cell.length_b   1.000
_cell.length_c   1.000
_cell.angle_alpha   90.00
_cell.angle_beta   90.00
_cell.angle_gamma   90.00
#
_symmetry.space_group_name_H-M   'P 1'
#
loop_
_entity.id
_entity.type
_entity.pdbx_description
1 polymer ?
#
loop_
_entity_poly.entity_id
_entity_poly.type
_entity_poly.pdbx_seq_one_letter_code
_entity_poly.pdbx_strand_id
1 'polypeptide(L)'
;VLAALATVYATLPGCDRTEQEDAAQTDGTVTIVIYDNQSPDPIVMSTVPIAPDDTVLIAMQSLMEQDGIGLRYSGSGNEALIESLAEHENSGADGANWMFAVNGELSRVGVGQYALQPNSTVTWCYIEYDDREQCAQKAVQVR
;
A
#
# COMPACT_ATOMS: atom_id res chain seq x y z
N VAL A 1 -63.51 26.55 -25.30
CA VAL A 1 -63.60 26.95 -23.89
C VAL A 1 -63.57 25.68 -23.06
N LEU A 2 -62.38 25.16 -22.72
CA LEU A 2 -61.70 25.29 -21.43
C LEU A 2 -62.52 24.76 -20.24
N ALA A 3 -62.13 23.58 -19.73
CA ALA A 3 -62.21 23.25 -18.32
C ALA A 3 -61.08 22.26 -17.98
N ALA A 4 -60.15 22.74 -17.16
CA ALA A 4 -58.97 22.03 -16.69
C ALA A 4 -59.33 21.15 -15.48
N LEU A 5 -58.73 19.97 -15.40
CA LEU A 5 -58.56 19.23 -14.14
C LEU A 5 -57.10 18.77 -14.09
N ALA A 6 -56.33 19.46 -13.25
CA ALA A 6 -54.98 19.09 -12.90
C ALA A 6 -55.06 17.97 -11.85
N THR A 7 -54.62 16.76 -12.22
CA THR A 7 -54.26 15.73 -11.25
C THR A 7 -52.75 15.62 -11.26
N VAL A 8 -52.14 16.18 -10.22
CA VAL A 8 -50.71 16.01 -9.92
C VAL A 8 -50.52 14.57 -9.45
N TYR A 9 -49.91 13.73 -10.29
CA TYR A 9 -49.21 12.55 -9.82
C TYR A 9 -47.74 12.95 -9.63
N ALA A 10 -47.34 13.18 -8.39
CA ALA A 10 -45.94 13.22 -8.03
C ALA A 10 -45.39 11.80 -8.19
N THR A 11 -44.81 11.53 -9.36
CA THR A 11 -43.86 10.43 -9.50
C THR A 11 -42.62 10.89 -8.73
N LEU A 12 -42.40 10.31 -7.55
CA LEU A 12 -41.07 10.35 -6.98
C LEU A 12 -40.18 9.63 -8.00
N PRO A 13 -39.18 10.27 -8.62
CA PRO A 13 -38.11 9.50 -9.20
C PRO A 13 -37.58 8.66 -8.05
N GLY A 14 -37.70 7.34 -8.18
CA GLY A 14 -36.88 6.44 -7.40
C GLY A 14 -35.47 6.94 -7.60
N CYS A 15 -34.89 7.54 -6.57
CA CYS A 15 -33.45 7.56 -6.43
C CYS A 15 -33.06 6.10 -6.19
N ASP A 16 -33.09 5.28 -7.26
CA ASP A 16 -32.03 4.30 -7.47
C ASP A 16 -30.76 5.14 -7.53
N ARG A 17 -30.26 5.50 -6.34
CA ARG A 17 -28.85 5.73 -6.18
C ARG A 17 -28.28 4.36 -6.52
N THR A 18 -27.87 4.19 -7.77
CA THR A 18 -26.71 3.37 -8.05
C THR A 18 -25.63 3.88 -7.09
N GLU A 19 -25.58 3.29 -5.91
CA GLU A 19 -24.33 2.79 -5.34
C GLU A 19 -23.77 1.84 -6.39
N GLN A 20 -23.34 2.42 -7.50
CA GLN A 20 -22.22 1.89 -8.22
C GLN A 20 -21.08 2.22 -7.27
N GLU A 21 -20.87 1.30 -6.34
CA GLU A 21 -19.53 0.94 -5.88
C GLU A 21 -18.60 1.20 -7.05
N ASP A 22 -17.86 2.30 -6.96
CA ASP A 22 -16.61 2.47 -7.67
C ASP A 22 -15.72 1.36 -7.10
N ALA A 23 -15.94 0.14 -7.61
CA ALA A 23 -15.11 -1.00 -7.32
C ALA A 23 -13.73 -0.57 -7.83
N ALA A 24 -12.90 -0.12 -6.89
CA ALA A 24 -11.58 0.43 -7.13
C ALA A 24 -10.94 -0.37 -8.27
N GLN A 25 -10.75 0.28 -9.41
CA GLN A 25 -10.31 -0.40 -10.61
C GLN A 25 -8.88 -0.87 -10.39
N THR A 26 -8.73 -2.13 -9.98
CA THR A 26 -7.41 -2.71 -9.71
C THR A 26 -6.71 -2.99 -11.05
N ASP A 27 -5.47 -2.53 -11.19
CA ASP A 27 -4.62 -2.77 -12.37
C ASP A 27 -3.74 -4.02 -12.19
N GLY A 28 -3.93 -4.74 -11.09
CA GLY A 28 -3.25 -5.99 -10.77
C GLY A 28 -2.95 -6.08 -9.29
N THR A 29 -1.90 -6.82 -8.98
CA THR A 29 -1.44 -7.02 -7.60
C THR A 29 0.05 -6.78 -7.48
N VAL A 30 0.51 -6.53 -6.27
CA VAL A 30 1.93 -6.55 -5.91
C VAL A 30 2.14 -7.53 -4.76
N THR A 31 3.32 -8.13 -4.71
CA THR A 31 3.72 -8.98 -3.59
C THR A 31 4.52 -8.14 -2.61
N ILE A 32 4.09 -8.12 -1.34
CA ILE A 32 4.81 -7.48 -0.25
C ILE A 32 5.46 -8.59 0.59
N VAL A 33 6.75 -8.42 0.85
CA VAL A 33 7.57 -9.33 1.66
C VAL A 33 8.24 -8.52 2.75
N ILE A 34 8.16 -8.99 3.99
CA ILE A 34 8.72 -8.28 5.14
C ILE A 34 9.68 -9.21 5.87
N TYR A 35 10.91 -8.75 6.02
CA TYR A 35 11.93 -9.36 6.85
C TYR A 35 12.17 -8.49 8.07
N ASP A 36 12.13 -9.12 9.25
CA ASP A 36 12.82 -8.57 10.40
C ASP A 36 14.32 -8.92 10.34
N ASN A 37 15.06 -8.49 11.36
CA ASN A 37 16.48 -8.85 11.53
C ASN A 37 16.67 -10.07 12.46
N GLN A 38 15.60 -10.80 12.78
CA GLN A 38 15.62 -11.93 13.71
C GLN A 38 15.64 -13.28 12.98
N SER A 39 15.12 -13.34 11.75
CA SER A 39 15.02 -14.55 10.95
C SER A 39 15.62 -14.40 9.54
N PRO A 40 16.19 -15.47 8.95
CA PRO A 40 16.50 -15.47 7.52
C PRO A 40 15.24 -15.47 6.63
N ASP A 41 14.13 -16.01 7.13
CA ASP A 41 12.86 -16.16 6.43
C ASP A 41 11.95 -14.92 6.63
N PRO A 42 11.07 -14.60 5.67
CA PRO A 42 10.16 -13.45 5.82
C PRO A 42 9.10 -13.72 6.89
N ILE A 43 8.81 -12.71 7.70
CA ILE A 43 7.73 -12.75 8.69
C ILE A 43 6.35 -12.51 8.06
N VAL A 44 6.31 -11.83 6.91
CA VAL A 44 5.10 -11.60 6.12
C VAL A 44 5.42 -11.78 4.64
N MET A 45 4.57 -12.50 3.94
CA MET A 45 4.54 -12.56 2.49
C MET A 45 3.08 -12.57 2.04
N SER A 46 2.64 -11.48 1.43
CA SER A 46 1.24 -11.28 1.05
C SER A 46 1.15 -10.59 -0.29
N THR A 47 0.00 -10.72 -0.92
CA THR A 47 -0.29 -10.09 -2.21
C THR A 47 -1.46 -9.14 -2.01
N VAL A 48 -1.27 -7.88 -2.40
CA VAL A 48 -2.29 -6.83 -2.28
C VAL A 48 -2.69 -6.31 -3.66
N PRO A 49 -3.96 -5.98 -3.89
CA PRO A 49 -4.38 -5.30 -5.11
C PRO A 49 -3.79 -3.89 -5.18
N ILE A 50 -3.54 -3.39 -6.38
CA ILE A 50 -3.15 -2.01 -6.64
C ILE A 50 -3.97 -1.42 -7.78
N ALA A 51 -4.22 -0.12 -7.73
CA ALA A 51 -4.76 0.68 -8.81
C ALA A 51 -3.62 1.37 -9.61
N PRO A 52 -3.91 1.97 -10.78
CA PRO A 52 -2.92 2.75 -11.52
C PRO A 52 -2.34 3.88 -10.64
N ASP A 53 -1.03 4.08 -10.74
CA ASP A 53 -0.26 5.09 -10.01
C ASP A 53 -0.24 4.93 -8.47
N ASP A 54 -0.76 3.82 -7.93
CA ASP A 54 -0.63 3.51 -6.51
C ASP A 54 0.84 3.46 -6.09
N THR A 55 1.11 4.00 -4.91
CA THR A 55 2.45 4.06 -4.36
C THR A 55 2.69 2.93 -3.37
N VAL A 56 3.95 2.73 -2.97
CA VAL A 56 4.28 1.80 -1.89
C VAL A 56 3.50 2.13 -0.62
N LEU A 57 3.24 3.39 -0.32
CA LEU A 57 2.42 3.77 0.84
C LEU A 57 1.00 3.19 0.74
N ILE A 58 0.35 3.31 -0.42
CA ILE A 58 -1.01 2.79 -0.62
C ILE A 58 -1.02 1.27 -0.47
N ALA A 59 -0.05 0.58 -1.08
CA ALA A 59 0.06 -0.88 -0.94
C ALA A 59 0.27 -1.32 0.52
N MET A 60 1.04 -0.57 1.32
CA MET A 60 1.20 -0.86 2.76
C MET A 60 -0.06 -0.59 3.57
N GLN A 61 -0.83 0.45 3.23
CA GLN A 61 -2.14 0.70 3.85
C GLN A 61 -3.12 -0.45 3.53
N SER A 62 -3.17 -0.90 2.29
CA SER A 62 -3.97 -2.07 1.90
C SER A 62 -3.54 -3.33 2.64
N LEU A 63 -2.24 -3.56 2.83
CA LEU A 63 -1.75 -4.69 3.63
C LEU A 63 -2.18 -4.60 5.10
N MET A 64 -2.13 -3.40 5.69
CA MET A 64 -2.62 -3.15 7.06
C MET A 64 -4.11 -3.45 7.17
N GLU A 65 -4.92 -2.99 6.22
CA GLU A 65 -6.37 -3.22 6.23
C GLU A 65 -6.72 -4.69 6.00
N GLN A 66 -6.00 -5.37 5.09
CA GLN A 66 -6.26 -6.75 4.70
C GLN A 66 -5.78 -7.75 5.77
N ASP A 67 -4.54 -7.60 6.23
CA ASP A 67 -3.85 -8.61 7.04
C ASP A 67 -3.65 -8.17 8.50
N GLY A 68 -4.05 -6.92 8.84
CA GLY A 68 -3.98 -6.41 10.21
C GLY A 68 -2.55 -6.17 10.71
N ILE A 69 -1.58 -5.99 9.80
CA ILE A 69 -0.19 -5.74 10.19
C ILE A 69 -0.05 -4.41 10.93
N GLY A 70 0.81 -4.36 11.94
CA GLY A 70 1.19 -3.11 12.59
C GLY A 70 1.86 -2.17 11.59
N LEU A 71 1.27 -1.00 11.38
CA LEU A 71 1.82 0.05 10.53
C LEU A 71 1.60 1.41 11.19
N ARG A 72 2.68 2.16 11.37
CA ARG A 72 2.63 3.59 11.71
C ARG A 72 3.48 4.38 10.74
N TYR A 73 2.94 5.51 10.31
CA TYR A 73 3.62 6.44 9.43
C TYR A 73 3.15 7.85 9.73
N SER A 74 3.97 8.82 9.35
CA SER A 74 3.65 10.24 9.40
C SER A 74 3.85 10.90 8.04
N GLY A 75 3.41 12.14 7.92
CA GLY A 75 3.39 12.86 6.64
C GLY A 75 2.28 12.38 5.71
N SER A 76 2.32 12.85 4.47
CA SER A 76 1.35 12.47 3.43
C SER A 76 1.96 12.62 2.04
N GLY A 77 1.38 11.92 1.06
CA GLY A 77 1.88 11.90 -0.31
C GLY A 77 3.38 11.63 -0.36
N ASN A 78 4.12 12.43 -1.12
CA ASN A 78 5.56 12.28 -1.31
C ASN A 78 6.42 12.40 -0.04
N GLU A 79 5.89 13.00 1.03
CA GLU A 79 6.59 13.22 2.30
C GLU A 79 6.33 12.11 3.32
N ALA A 80 5.54 11.09 2.98
CA ALA A 80 5.20 10.03 3.90
C ALA A 80 6.43 9.20 4.31
N LEU A 81 6.52 8.94 5.61
CA LEU A 81 7.60 8.16 6.23
C LEU A 81 7.00 7.06 7.09
N ILE A 82 7.38 5.81 6.84
CA ILE A 82 7.08 4.69 7.74
C ILE A 82 7.94 4.83 8.99
N GLU A 83 7.28 4.92 10.14
CA GLU A 83 7.92 5.05 11.46
C GLU A 83 8.03 3.67 12.14
N SER A 84 7.04 2.81 11.93
CA SER A 84 7.00 1.47 12.46
C SER A 84 6.24 0.54 11.53
N LEU A 85 6.72 -0.69 11.40
CA LEU A 85 6.12 -1.77 10.62
C LEU A 85 6.29 -3.07 11.41
N ALA A 86 5.28 -3.94 11.37
CA ALA A 86 5.19 -5.12 12.22
C ALA A 86 5.42 -4.77 13.71
N GLU A 87 6.44 -5.34 14.34
CA GLU A 87 6.77 -5.13 15.76
C GLU A 87 7.95 -4.19 15.99
N HIS A 88 8.53 -3.59 14.93
CA HIS A 88 9.71 -2.74 15.05
C HIS A 88 9.45 -1.27 14.68
N GLU A 89 10.11 -0.39 15.40
CA GLU A 89 10.15 1.05 15.16
C GLU A 89 11.55 1.45 14.69
N ASN A 90 11.63 2.47 13.84
CA ASN A 90 12.90 3.02 13.40
C ASN A 90 13.76 3.46 14.59
N SER A 91 15.01 2.99 14.64
CA SER A 91 15.95 3.32 15.72
C SER A 91 16.79 4.57 15.46
N GLY A 92 16.63 5.22 14.29
CA GLY A 92 17.37 6.43 13.95
C GLY A 92 18.80 6.14 13.49
N ALA A 93 19.70 7.12 13.65
CA ALA A 93 21.03 7.11 13.03
C ALA A 93 21.94 5.94 13.47
N ASP A 94 21.80 5.49 14.72
CA ASP A 94 22.69 4.49 15.32
C ASP A 94 22.07 3.08 15.37
N GLY A 95 21.01 2.84 14.60
CA GLY A 95 20.33 1.54 14.63
C GLY A 95 19.63 1.17 13.34
N ALA A 96 18.91 0.05 13.42
CA ALA A 96 18.14 -0.47 12.31
C ALA A 96 16.91 0.40 12.02
N ASN A 97 16.60 0.53 10.73
CA ASN A 97 15.43 1.24 10.24
C ASN A 97 14.76 0.42 9.14
N TRP A 98 13.51 0.74 8.85
CA TRP A 98 12.78 0.14 7.75
C TRP A 98 13.26 0.72 6.43
N MET A 99 13.77 -0.17 5.57
CA MET A 99 14.16 0.13 4.20
C MET A 99 13.39 -0.79 3.26
N PHE A 100 13.18 -0.36 2.02
CA PHE A 100 12.52 -1.20 1.03
C PHE A 100 13.27 -1.25 -0.30
N ALA A 101 13.18 -2.39 -0.94
CA ALA A 101 13.61 -2.64 -2.30
C ALA A 101 12.40 -3.01 -3.16
N VAL A 102 12.42 -2.63 -4.43
CA VAL A 102 11.41 -3.03 -5.40
C VAL A 102 12.09 -3.83 -6.49
N ASN A 103 11.61 -5.05 -6.73
CA ASN A 103 12.13 -5.97 -7.74
C ASN A 103 13.65 -6.26 -7.64
N GLY A 104 14.23 -6.13 -6.44
CA GLY A 104 15.67 -6.33 -6.21
C GLY A 104 16.50 -5.06 -6.18
N GLU A 105 15.91 -3.88 -6.39
CA GLU A 105 16.62 -2.60 -6.32
C GLU A 105 16.21 -1.82 -5.08
N LEU A 106 17.18 -1.43 -4.25
CA LEU A 106 16.94 -0.61 -3.07
C LEU A 106 16.37 0.75 -3.49
N SER A 107 15.25 1.15 -2.90
CA SER A 107 14.63 2.42 -3.25
C SER A 107 15.49 3.61 -2.86
N ARG A 108 15.47 4.64 -3.72
CA ARG A 108 16.12 5.95 -3.48
C ARG A 108 15.10 7.06 -3.20
N VAL A 109 13.82 6.71 -3.16
CA VAL A 109 12.70 7.63 -2.96
C VAL A 109 11.76 7.11 -1.87
N GLY A 110 10.95 8.00 -1.30
CA GLY A 110 10.02 7.66 -0.23
C GLY A 110 8.86 6.76 -0.66
N VAL A 111 8.16 6.18 0.31
CA VAL A 111 7.04 5.25 0.07
C VAL A 111 5.87 5.89 -0.68
N GLY A 112 5.64 7.19 -0.48
CA GLY A 112 4.60 7.91 -1.21
C GLY A 112 5.06 8.51 -2.53
N GLN A 113 6.33 8.32 -2.91
CA GLN A 113 6.87 8.74 -4.21
C GLN A 113 7.03 7.56 -5.18
N TYR A 114 7.27 6.36 -4.66
CA TYR A 114 7.51 5.19 -5.49
C TYR A 114 6.18 4.65 -6.03
N ALA A 115 5.87 4.93 -7.29
CA ALA A 115 4.73 4.35 -8.01
C ALA A 115 5.00 2.88 -8.35
N LEU A 116 4.03 2.01 -8.05
CA LEU A 116 4.13 0.57 -8.28
C LEU A 116 3.66 0.18 -9.67
N GLN A 117 4.12 -0.99 -10.09
CA GLN A 117 3.67 -1.63 -11.32
C GLN A 117 3.11 -3.02 -10.98
N PRO A 118 2.08 -3.49 -11.69
CA PRO A 118 1.54 -4.84 -11.49
C PRO A 118 2.61 -5.92 -11.53
N ASN A 119 2.47 -6.92 -10.65
CA ASN A 119 3.39 -8.03 -10.43
C ASN A 119 4.77 -7.62 -9.89
N SER A 120 4.92 -6.40 -9.37
CA SER A 120 6.13 -6.03 -8.65
C SER A 120 6.21 -6.70 -7.28
N THR A 121 7.43 -6.94 -6.82
CA THR A 121 7.71 -7.36 -5.44
C THR A 121 8.31 -6.20 -4.66
N VAL A 122 7.65 -5.82 -3.57
CA VAL A 122 8.17 -4.86 -2.58
C VAL A 122 8.71 -5.66 -1.41
N THR A 123 10.00 -5.52 -1.13
CA THR A 123 10.67 -6.19 -0.01
C THR A 123 11.07 -5.17 1.02
N TRP A 124 10.52 -5.30 2.23
CA TRP A 124 10.86 -4.52 3.40
C TRP A 124 11.88 -5.27 4.26
N CYS A 125 12.86 -4.55 4.78
CA CYS A 125 13.85 -5.07 5.72
C CYS A 125 14.03 -4.09 6.87
N TYR A 126 13.98 -4.59 8.10
CA TYR A 126 14.45 -3.86 9.26
C TYR A 126 15.96 -4.06 9.37
N ILE A 127 16.75 -3.04 9.05
CA ILE A 127 18.20 -3.21 8.86
C ILE A 127 19.00 -1.94 9.18
N GLU A 128 20.25 -2.12 9.62
CA GLU A 128 21.20 -1.02 9.74
C GLU A 128 21.59 -0.47 8.36
N TYR A 129 21.88 0.83 8.30
CA TYR A 129 22.12 1.50 7.03
C TYR A 129 23.32 0.95 6.25
N ASP A 130 24.39 0.55 6.96
CA ASP A 130 25.60 0.00 6.35
C ASP A 130 25.36 -1.37 5.71
N ASP A 131 24.33 -2.09 6.16
CA ASP A 131 23.96 -3.41 5.67
C ASP A 131 22.84 -3.40 4.62
N ARG A 132 22.34 -2.23 4.22
CA ARG A 132 21.18 -2.06 3.32
C ARG A 132 21.22 -2.87 2.02
N GLU A 133 22.41 -3.15 1.48
CA GLU A 133 22.58 -3.95 0.26
C GLU A 133 22.07 -5.39 0.44
N GLN A 134 22.06 -5.91 1.67
CA GLN A 134 21.48 -7.20 1.98
C GLN A 134 19.96 -7.22 1.73
N CYS A 135 19.27 -6.09 1.86
CA CYS A 135 17.84 -6.02 1.56
C CYS A 135 17.54 -6.23 0.07
N ALA A 136 18.34 -5.61 -0.81
CA ALA A 136 18.25 -5.85 -2.26
C ALA A 136 18.53 -7.32 -2.60
N GLN A 137 19.50 -7.95 -1.94
CA GLN A 137 19.82 -9.37 -2.15
C GLN A 137 18.67 -10.29 -1.73
N LYS A 138 18.02 -10.02 -0.60
CA LYS A 138 16.81 -10.75 -0.17
C LYS A 138 15.69 -10.60 -1.20
N ALA A 139 15.47 -9.38 -1.70
CA ALA A 139 14.43 -9.09 -2.70
C ALA A 139 14.63 -9.86 -4.03
N VAL A 140 15.87 -10.16 -4.42
CA VAL A 140 16.15 -10.99 -5.61
C VAL A 140 15.77 -12.47 -5.38
N GLN A 141 15.82 -12.95 -4.14
CA GLN A 141 15.57 -14.36 -3.80
C GLN A 141 14.07 -14.71 -3.76
N VAL A 142 13.18 -13.73 -3.66
CA VAL A 142 11.72 -13.94 -3.56
C VAL A 142 11.06 -14.20 -4.94
N ARG A 143 11.83 -14.56 -5.97
CA ARG A 143 11.34 -14.77 -7.33
C ARG A 143 11.02 -16.23 -7.63
#